data_AF-A0A2G9TME8-F1
#
_entry.id   AF-A0A2G9TME8-F1
#
_cell.length_a   1.000
_cell.length_b   1.000
_cell.length_c   1.000
_cell.angle_alpha   90.00
_cell.angle_beta   90.00
_cell.angle_gamma   90.00
#
_symmetry.space_group_name_H-M   'P 1'
#
loop_
_entity.id
_entity.type
_entity.pdbx_description
1 polymer ?
#
loop_
_entity_poly.entity_id
_entity_poly.type
_entity_poly.pdbx_seq_one_letter_code
_entity_poly.pdbx_strand_id
1 'polypeptide(L)'
;MSYQEAAWSVMKLEANPVTTDDGIPTFTESQCSAFCKANGLAVIVRGRQLVDEGFLNYPKEVVTIVSAVAYLDNFRNYAAAMTIQGMN
;
A
#
# COMPACT_ATOMS: atom_id res chain seq x y z
N MET A 1 1.81 1.52 -29.26
CA MET A 1 1.27 1.43 -27.89
C MET A 1 2.45 1.41 -26.94
N SER A 2 2.72 2.51 -26.23
CA SER A 2 3.67 2.50 -25.11
C SER A 2 2.96 1.84 -23.93
N TYR A 3 3.49 0.74 -23.41
CA TYR A 3 3.05 0.20 -22.13
C TYR A 3 3.47 1.21 -21.07
N GLN A 4 2.51 2.00 -20.57
CA GLN A 4 2.74 2.80 -19.38
C GLN A 4 2.77 1.80 -18.23
N GLU A 5 3.97 1.42 -17.77
CA GLU A 5 4.11 0.65 -16.53
C GLU A 5 3.29 1.37 -15.46
N ALA A 6 2.46 0.61 -14.73
CA ALA A 6 1.73 1.17 -13.60
C ALA A 6 2.75 1.82 -12.67
N ALA A 7 2.68 3.13 -12.48
CA ALA A 7 3.60 3.83 -11.59
C ALA A 7 3.39 3.27 -10.17
N TRP A 8 4.38 2.54 -9.66
CA TRP A 8 4.35 1.93 -8.32
C TRP A 8 4.76 2.95 -7.29
N SER A 9 4.07 3.02 -6.15
CA SER A 9 4.40 3.97 -5.08
C SER A 9 4.43 3.30 -3.71
N VAL A 10 5.21 3.82 -2.76
CA VAL A 10 5.29 3.35 -1.37
C VAL A 10 4.72 4.41 -0.42
N MET A 11 4.02 3.99 0.63
CA MET A 11 3.50 4.91 1.63
C MET A 11 4.62 5.33 2.59
N LYS A 12 4.71 6.63 2.90
CA LYS A 12 5.55 7.14 3.99
C LYS A 12 4.77 7.12 5.31
N LEU A 13 5.28 6.38 6.28
CA LEU A 13 4.68 6.25 7.61
C LEU A 13 5.10 7.38 8.58
N GLU A 14 5.97 8.31 8.17
CA GLU A 14 6.43 9.42 9.02
C GLU A 14 6.52 10.78 8.28
N ALA A 15 6.55 11.86 9.06
CA ALA A 15 6.50 13.27 8.60
C ALA A 15 7.76 13.77 7.86
N ASN A 16 8.83 12.97 7.80
CA ASN A 16 10.05 13.37 7.12
C ASN A 16 10.05 12.90 5.65
N PRO A 17 10.32 13.78 4.67
CA PRO A 17 10.41 13.40 3.28
C PRO A 17 11.65 12.53 3.05
N VAL A 18 11.48 11.21 3.08
CA VAL A 18 12.48 10.29 2.52
C VAL A 18 12.35 10.35 1.00
N THR A 19 13.11 11.17 0.32
CA THR A 19 13.39 10.89 -1.10
C THR A 19 13.99 9.50 -1.14
N THR A 20 13.25 8.51 -1.63
CA THR A 20 13.89 7.24 -1.91
C THR A 20 14.86 7.52 -3.05
N ASP A 21 16.16 7.31 -2.82
CA ASP A 21 17.22 7.63 -3.79
C ASP A 21 17.08 6.83 -5.10
N ASP A 22 16.17 5.86 -5.11
CA ASP A 22 15.77 5.02 -6.24
C ASP A 22 14.75 5.68 -7.19
N GLY A 23 14.24 6.88 -6.88
CA GLY A 23 13.28 7.61 -7.72
C GLY A 23 11.86 7.04 -7.68
N ILE A 24 11.56 6.10 -6.77
CA ILE A 24 10.21 5.54 -6.62
C ILE A 24 9.29 6.62 -6.01
N PRO A 25 8.13 6.92 -6.63
CA PRO A 25 7.22 7.91 -6.08
C PRO A 25 6.70 7.44 -4.72
N THR A 26 6.51 8.37 -3.79
CA THR A 26 5.95 8.09 -2.46
C THR A 26 4.71 8.92 -2.23
N PHE A 27 3.80 8.43 -1.37
CA PHE A 27 2.66 9.22 -0.94
C PHE A 27 2.54 9.33 0.58
N THR A 28 1.90 10.39 1.02
CA THR A 28 1.59 10.68 2.42
C THR A 28 0.17 10.26 2.78
N GLU A 29 -0.12 10.21 4.08
CA GLU A 29 -1.49 10.04 4.59
C GLU A 29 -2.45 11.09 4.03
N SER A 30 -2.06 12.36 4.03
CA SER A 30 -2.90 13.45 3.51
C SER A 30 -3.25 13.29 2.03
N GLN A 31 -2.33 12.77 1.22
CA GLN A 31 -2.57 12.48 -0.19
C GLN A 31 -3.54 11.31 -0.37
N CYS A 32 -3.48 10.28 0.49
CA CYS A 32 -4.43 9.18 0.48
C CYS A 32 -5.85 9.66 0.79
N SER A 33 -6.02 10.41 1.88
CA SER A 33 -7.33 10.94 2.27
C SER A 33 -7.89 11.90 1.21
N ALA A 34 -7.04 12.76 0.63
CA ALA A 34 -7.45 13.66 -0.44
C ALA A 34 -7.89 12.89 -1.70
N PHE A 35 -7.15 11.86 -2.09
CA PHE A 35 -7.48 11.01 -3.24
C PHE A 35 -8.81 10.27 -3.03
N CYS A 36 -8.99 9.62 -1.87
CA CYS A 36 -10.23 8.90 -1.57
C CYS A 36 -11.44 9.86 -1.55
N LYS A 37 -11.30 11.02 -0.90
CA LYS A 37 -12.34 12.04 -0.87
C LYS A 37 -12.71 12.56 -2.27
N ALA A 38 -11.71 12.86 -3.10
CA ALA A 38 -11.93 13.38 -4.45
C ALA A 38 -12.65 12.38 -5.36
N ASN A 39 -12.48 11.09 -5.13
CA ASN A 39 -13.03 10.02 -5.96
C ASN A 39 -14.21 9.28 -5.32
N GLY A 40 -14.65 9.69 -4.12
CA GLY A 40 -15.73 8.99 -3.39
C GLY A 40 -15.37 7.55 -3.01
N LEU A 41 -14.09 7.24 -2.81
CA LEU A 41 -13.60 5.91 -2.46
C LEU A 41 -13.60 5.72 -0.94
N ALA A 42 -14.01 4.53 -0.49
CA ALA A 42 -13.94 4.16 0.93
C ALA A 42 -12.51 3.79 1.36
N VAL A 43 -11.80 3.03 0.51
CA VAL A 43 -10.48 2.48 0.84
C VAL A 43 -9.67 2.18 -0.42
N ILE A 44 -8.36 2.33 -0.33
CA ILE A 44 -7.37 1.85 -1.29
C ILE A 44 -6.81 0.53 -0.76
N VAL A 45 -6.94 -0.53 -1.55
CA VAL A 45 -6.33 -1.84 -1.24
C VAL A 45 -5.06 -1.97 -2.08
N ARG A 46 -3.91 -2.19 -1.45
CA ARG A 46 -2.61 -2.24 -2.14
C ARG A 46 -1.70 -3.34 -1.58
N GLY A 47 -0.61 -3.61 -2.29
CA GLY A 47 0.49 -4.45 -1.82
C GLY A 47 1.83 -3.72 -1.88
N ARG A 48 2.90 -4.46 -2.24
CA ARG A 48 4.26 -3.97 -2.56
C ARG A 48 5.10 -3.44 -1.39
N GLN A 49 4.52 -3.25 -0.22
CA GLN A 49 5.25 -2.92 1.01
C GLN A 49 5.18 -4.12 1.95
N LEU A 50 6.34 -4.67 2.29
CA LEU A 50 6.43 -5.79 3.24
C LEU A 50 5.96 -5.32 4.61
N VAL A 51 5.10 -6.11 5.24
CA VAL A 51 4.53 -5.85 6.57
C VAL A 51 4.51 -7.15 7.37
N ASP A 52 4.82 -7.07 8.66
CA ASP A 52 5.10 -8.25 9.47
C ASP A 52 3.89 -9.17 9.63
N GLU A 53 2.69 -8.61 9.83
CA GLU A 53 1.46 -9.37 10.04
C GLU A 53 0.76 -9.77 8.72
N GLY A 54 1.42 -9.57 7.58
CA GLY A 54 0.81 -9.79 6.26
C GLY A 54 -0.22 -8.73 5.86
N PHE A 55 -0.62 -7.84 6.77
CA PHE A 55 -1.43 -6.66 6.44
C PHE A 55 -1.06 -5.44 7.29
N LEU A 56 -1.41 -4.25 6.80
CA LEU A 56 -1.34 -2.99 7.53
C LEU A 56 -2.51 -2.10 7.11
N ASN A 57 -3.38 -1.75 8.05
CA ASN A 57 -4.49 -0.82 7.84
C ASN A 57 -4.10 0.58 8.34
N TYR A 58 -3.26 1.27 7.59
CA TYR A 58 -2.83 2.63 7.90
C TYR A 58 -2.44 3.37 6.60
N PRO A 59 -2.93 4.62 6.39
CA PRO A 59 -3.90 5.31 7.22
C PRO A 59 -5.29 4.67 7.04
N LYS A 60 -6.33 5.19 7.70
CA LYS A 60 -7.67 4.55 7.67
C LYS A 60 -8.21 4.27 6.26
N GLU A 61 -7.80 5.06 5.27
CA GLU A 61 -8.20 4.89 3.87
C GLU A 61 -7.28 3.98 3.05
N VAL A 62 -6.26 3.33 3.64
CA VAL A 62 -5.35 2.42 2.91
C VAL A 62 -5.14 1.12 3.68
N VAL A 63 -5.36 0.01 2.98
CA VAL A 63 -5.04 -1.34 3.44
C VAL A 63 -3.91 -1.90 2.58
N THR A 64 -2.76 -2.16 3.19
CA THR A 64 -1.66 -2.91 2.58
C THR A 64 -1.82 -4.39 2.91
N ILE A 65 -1.66 -5.26 1.92
CA ILE A 65 -1.73 -6.72 2.04
C ILE A 65 -0.51 -7.34 1.36
N VAL A 66 0.09 -8.30 2.04
CA VAL A 66 1.18 -9.15 1.54
C VAL A 66 0.73 -10.59 1.64
N SER A 67 0.76 -11.30 0.51
CA SER A 67 0.36 -12.72 0.44
C SER A 67 1.56 -13.66 0.25
N ALA A 68 2.79 -13.15 0.34
CA ALA A 68 4.02 -13.95 0.34
C ALA A 68 4.49 -14.16 1.78
N VAL A 69 4.44 -15.40 2.27
CA VAL A 69 4.99 -15.78 3.58
C VAL A 69 6.50 -15.86 3.50
N ALA A 70 7.18 -15.49 4.58
CA ALA A 70 8.64 -15.56 4.70
C ALA A 70 9.35 -15.00 3.45
N TYR A 71 9.07 -13.74 3.12
CA TYR A 71 9.51 -13.15 1.84
C TYR A 71 11.02 -13.36 1.62
N LEU A 72 11.40 -13.82 0.43
CA LEU A 72 12.78 -14.15 0.05
C LEU A 72 13.50 -15.12 1.00
N ASP A 73 12.76 -15.95 1.73
CA ASP A 73 13.27 -16.86 2.78
C ASP A 73 14.08 -16.16 3.88
N ASN A 74 13.96 -14.83 3.99
CA ASN A 74 14.79 -14.00 4.86
C ASN A 74 13.95 -13.20 5.86
N PHE A 75 12.74 -12.80 5.47
CA PHE A 75 11.81 -12.12 6.36
C PHE A 75 10.97 -13.13 7.13
N ARG A 76 10.52 -12.77 8.35
CA ARG A 76 9.64 -13.61 9.18
C ARG A 76 8.19 -13.10 9.16
N ASN A 77 7.79 -12.50 8.04
CA ASN A 77 6.45 -11.96 7.90
C ASN A 77 5.41 -13.07 7.68
N TYR A 78 4.22 -12.85 8.20
CA TYR A 78 3.02 -13.58 7.84
C TYR A 78 2.50 -13.14 6.46
N ALA A 79 1.57 -13.94 5.94
CA ALA A 79 0.81 -13.63 4.74
C ALA A 79 -0.66 -13.42 5.12
N ALA A 80 -1.33 -12.48 4.45
CA ALA A 80 -2.74 -12.25 4.60
C ALA A 80 -3.48 -12.33 3.26
N ALA A 81 -4.78 -12.60 3.36
CA ALA A 81 -5.76 -12.45 2.31
C ALA A 81 -6.95 -11.67 2.88
N MET A 82 -7.63 -10.89 2.05
CA MET A 82 -8.79 -10.11 2.45
C MET A 82 -10.02 -10.57 1.68
N THR A 83 -11.11 -10.79 2.41
CA THR A 83 -12.43 -11.05 1.85
C THR A 83 -13.28 -9.79 1.94
N ILE A 84 -13.82 -9.32 0.81
CA ILE A 84 -14.79 -8.22 0.79
C ILE A 84 -16.18 -8.84 0.74
N GLN A 85 -17.00 -8.55 1.75
CA GLN A 85 -18.39 -9.02 1.83
C GLN A 85 -19.35 -7.86 1.57
N GLY A 86 -20.51 -8.14 0.96
CA GLY A 86 -21.57 -7.15 0.79
C GLY A 86 -21.39 -6.17 -0.37
N MET A 87 -20.73 -6.58 -1.47
CA MET A 87 -20.71 -5.82 -2.74
C MET A 87 -22.04 -5.99 -3.50
N ASN A 88 -23.16 -5.76 -2.83
CA ASN A 88 -24.51 -5.81 -3.39
C ASN A 88 -24.99 -4.41 -3.77
#